data_AF-A0A955B0V1-F1
#
_entry.id   AF-A0A955B0V1-F1
#
_cell.length_a   1.000
_cell.length_b   1.000
_cell.length_c   1.000
_cell.angle_alpha   90.00
_cell.angle_beta   90.00
_cell.angle_gamma   90.00
#
_symmetry.space_group_name_H-M   'P 1'
#
loop_
_entity.id
_entity.type
_entity.pdbx_description
1 polymer ?
#
loop_
_entity_poly.entity_id
_entity_poly.type
_entity_poly.pdbx_seq_one_letter_code
_entity_poly.pdbx_strand_id
1 'polypeptide(L)'
;GDDFNLIRAFPAMPGRIFSVAFSRDGERIVAGSSLNNSGQVAVFNTADGKQISKFDVTDGGIYAVAFSPDAKIVAAAGFSGTVTLLNAETGEAIKQFTPAPLAP
;
A
#
# COMPACT_ATOMS: atom_id res chain seq x y z
N GLY A 1 -20.19 25.45 -3.78
CA GLY A 1 -21.08 24.46 -3.16
C GLY A 1 -20.61 23.12 -3.64
N ASP A 2 -20.56 22.17 -2.73
CA ASP A 2 -20.22 20.74 -2.95
C ASP A 2 -18.75 20.41 -2.68
N ASP A 3 -18.22 20.91 -1.56
CA ASP A 3 -17.14 20.23 -0.85
C ASP A 3 -17.77 18.95 -0.27
N PHE A 4 -17.75 17.86 -1.04
CA PHE A 4 -18.12 16.51 -0.58
C PHE A 4 -17.58 16.31 0.83
N ASN A 5 -18.44 16.45 1.85
CA ASN A 5 -18.06 16.67 3.26
C ASN A 5 -16.83 15.85 3.64
N LEU A 6 -15.66 16.48 3.64
CA LEU A 6 -14.39 15.80 3.90
C LEU A 6 -14.46 15.19 5.30
N ILE A 7 -14.53 13.85 5.36
CA ILE A 7 -14.61 13.13 6.65
C ILE A 7 -13.22 13.01 7.27
N ARG A 8 -12.21 12.71 6.44
CA ARG A 8 -10.85 12.44 6.89
C ARG A 8 -9.83 12.66 5.79
N ALA A 9 -8.66 13.18 6.18
CA ALA A 9 -7.47 13.22 5.35
C ALA A 9 -6.39 12.32 5.97
N PHE A 10 -5.54 11.76 5.12
CA PHE A 10 -4.40 10.94 5.50
C PHE A 10 -3.10 11.67 5.17
N PRO A 11 -1.99 11.40 5.88
CA PRO A 11 -0.68 11.92 5.51
C PRO A 11 -0.37 11.72 4.02
N ALA A 12 0.20 12.76 3.41
CA ALA A 12 0.53 12.72 2.00
C ALA A 12 1.59 11.64 1.72
N MET A 13 1.30 10.78 0.74
CA MET A 13 2.28 9.86 0.17
C MET A 13 2.95 10.50 -1.05
N PRO A 14 4.19 10.11 -1.38
CA PRO A 14 4.88 10.65 -2.54
C PRO A 14 4.21 10.21 -3.85
N GLY A 15 4.07 11.15 -4.78
CA GLY A 15 3.63 10.88 -6.15
C GLY A 15 2.15 10.55 -6.29
N ARG A 16 1.82 9.75 -7.31
CA ARG A 16 0.44 9.39 -7.64
C ARG A 16 0.01 8.18 -6.83
N ILE A 17 -1.21 8.22 -6.27
CA ILE A 17 -1.86 7.05 -5.67
C ILE A 17 -2.51 6.24 -6.78
N PHE A 18 -2.14 4.97 -6.91
CA PHE A 18 -2.67 4.07 -7.95
C PHE A 18 -3.71 3.08 -7.41
N SER A 19 -3.62 2.72 -6.13
CA SER A 19 -4.51 1.74 -5.53
C SER A 19 -4.78 2.09 -4.07
N VAL A 20 -6.01 1.82 -3.64
CA VAL A 20 -6.44 1.90 -2.24
C VAL A 20 -7.34 0.72 -1.91
N ALA A 21 -7.31 0.24 -0.67
CA ALA A 21 -8.22 -0.80 -0.18
C ALA A 21 -8.53 -0.59 1.30
N PHE A 22 -9.78 -0.85 1.69
CA PHE A 22 -10.16 -0.98 3.10
C PHE A 22 -9.80 -2.38 3.62
N SER A 23 -9.45 -2.47 4.90
CA SER A 23 -9.52 -3.73 5.62
C SER A 23 -10.97 -4.20 5.73
N ARG A 24 -11.19 -5.50 5.96
CA ARG A 24 -12.53 -6.09 5.99
C ARG A 24 -13.40 -5.53 7.12
N ASP A 25 -12.79 -5.16 8.24
CA ASP A 25 -13.42 -4.49 9.39
C ASP A 25 -13.58 -2.97 9.21
N GLY A 26 -12.98 -2.38 8.16
CA GLY A 26 -13.00 -0.95 7.89
C GLY A 26 -12.09 -0.11 8.79
N GLU A 27 -11.38 -0.71 9.76
CA GLU A 27 -10.55 0.02 10.72
C GLU A 27 -9.25 0.56 10.10
N ARG A 28 -8.84 0.00 8.96
CA ARG A 28 -7.61 0.38 8.26
C ARG A 28 -7.88 0.63 6.77
N ILE A 29 -7.06 1.50 6.19
CA ILE A 29 -6.93 1.69 4.75
C ILE A 29 -5.48 1.44 4.38
N VAL A 30 -5.25 0.77 3.25
CA VAL A 30 -3.94 0.68 2.62
C VAL A 30 -3.97 1.46 1.31
N ALA A 31 -2.88 2.16 1.02
CA ALA A 31 -2.67 2.86 -0.24
C ALA A 31 -1.31 2.51 -0.83
N GLY A 32 -1.24 2.48 -2.16
CA GLY A 32 -0.02 2.28 -2.94
C GLY A 32 0.24 3.47 -3.86
N SER A 33 1.47 3.99 -3.84
CA SER A 33 1.88 5.13 -4.66
C SER A 33 3.08 4.85 -5.56
N SER A 34 3.30 5.75 -6.52
CA SER A 34 4.50 5.78 -7.35
C SER A 34 5.00 7.19 -7.63
N LEU A 35 6.32 7.35 -7.53
CA LEU A 35 7.06 8.57 -7.86
C LEU A 35 8.42 8.18 -8.47
N ASN A 36 8.77 8.66 -9.66
CA ASN A 36 10.13 8.55 -10.22
C ASN A 36 10.78 7.14 -10.08
N ASN A 37 10.07 6.09 -10.50
CA ASN A 37 10.49 4.68 -10.37
C ASN A 37 10.71 4.18 -8.93
N SER A 38 10.20 4.89 -7.93
CA SER A 38 9.98 4.36 -6.59
C SER A 38 8.48 4.28 -6.29
N GLY A 39 8.16 3.59 -5.22
CA GLY A 39 6.81 3.44 -4.73
C GLY A 39 6.77 3.41 -3.21
N GLN A 40 5.58 3.62 -2.67
CA GLN A 40 5.33 3.50 -1.25
C GLN A 40 4.03 2.74 -1.02
N VAL A 41 4.01 1.89 -0.01
CA VAL A 41 2.79 1.35 0.58
C VAL A 41 2.64 1.98 1.94
N ALA A 42 1.46 2.48 2.27
CA ALA A 42 1.17 3.00 3.60
C ALA A 42 -0.16 2.44 4.10
N VAL A 43 -0.19 2.10 5.39
CA VAL A 43 -1.40 1.69 6.11
C VAL A 43 -1.78 2.81 7.05
N PHE A 44 -3.07 3.16 7.06
CA PHE A 44 -3.63 4.22 7.88
C PHE A 44 -4.76 3.69 8.75
N ASN A 45 -4.93 4.29 9.93
CA ASN A 45 -6.09 4.09 10.77
C ASN A 45 -7.26 4.94 10.24
N THR A 46 -8.40 4.32 9.98
CA THR A 46 -9.59 5.00 9.42
C THR A 46 -10.23 5.97 10.42
N ALA A 47 -10.10 5.72 11.73
CA ALA A 47 -10.78 6.50 12.77
C ALA A 47 -10.03 7.78 13.16
N ASP A 48 -8.70 7.79 13.15
CA ASP A 48 -7.91 8.98 13.50
C ASP A 48 -7.04 9.51 12.35
N GLY A 49 -6.93 8.77 11.24
CA GLY A 49 -6.22 9.19 10.03
C GLY A 49 -4.71 9.05 10.13
N LYS A 50 -4.18 8.52 11.24
CA LYS A 50 -2.75 8.37 11.43
C LYS A 50 -2.21 7.21 10.60
N GLN A 51 -0.98 7.37 10.14
CA GLN A 51 -0.23 6.29 9.53
C GLN A 51 0.16 5.27 10.61
N ILE A 52 -0.19 4.02 10.38
CA ILE A 52 0.18 2.86 11.21
C ILE A 52 1.57 2.37 10.77
N SER A 53 1.73 2.14 9.46
CA SER A 53 2.97 1.62 8.91
C SER A 53 3.23 2.14 7.50
N LYS A 54 4.47 2.00 7.04
CA LYS A 54 4.86 2.28 5.66
C LYS A 54 5.95 1.31 5.19
N PHE A 55 5.99 1.11 3.89
CA PHE A 55 7.02 0.34 3.20
C PHE A 55 7.43 1.07 1.91
N ASP A 56 8.70 1.42 1.83
CA ASP A 56 9.28 2.14 0.69
C ASP A 56 9.89 1.13 -0.30
N VAL A 57 9.52 1.23 -1.58
CA VAL A 57 10.05 0.39 -2.67
C VAL A 57 10.92 1.25 -3.58
N THR A 58 12.16 0.84 -3.78
CA THR A 58 13.13 1.58 -4.61
C THR A 58 13.21 1.08 -6.04
N ASP A 59 12.51 -0.01 -6.37
CA ASP A 59 12.52 -0.65 -7.68
C ASP A 59 11.09 -0.72 -8.26
N GLY A 60 10.54 0.46 -8.56
CA GLY A 60 9.27 0.62 -9.24
C GLY A 60 8.11 1.11 -8.39
N GLY A 61 7.07 1.59 -9.09
CA GLY A 61 5.83 2.05 -8.48
C GLY A 61 4.93 0.93 -7.98
N ILE A 62 4.14 1.20 -6.95
CA ILE A 62 3.08 0.29 -6.46
C ILE A 62 1.79 0.61 -7.20
N TYR A 63 1.22 -0.39 -7.87
CA TYR A 63 0.01 -0.25 -8.68
C TYR A 63 -1.18 -1.01 -8.12
N ALA A 64 -0.95 -1.97 -7.23
CA ALA A 64 -2.00 -2.73 -6.58
C ALA A 64 -1.65 -2.99 -5.12
N VAL A 65 -2.64 -2.82 -4.24
CA VAL A 65 -2.56 -3.20 -2.83
C VAL A 65 -3.83 -3.93 -2.40
N ALA A 66 -3.70 -4.90 -1.49
CA ALA A 66 -4.83 -5.60 -0.88
C ALA A 66 -4.50 -6.03 0.55
N PHE A 67 -5.50 -6.02 1.42
CA PHE A 67 -5.40 -6.66 2.73
C PHE A 67 -5.68 -8.16 2.65
N SER A 68 -5.04 -8.94 3.51
CA SER A 68 -5.51 -10.27 3.87
C SER A 68 -6.87 -10.21 4.57
N PRO A 69 -7.67 -11.30 4.57
CA PRO A 69 -8.99 -11.31 5.21
C PRO A 69 -8.97 -10.98 6.71
N ASP A 70 -7.84 -11.22 7.39
CA ASP A 70 -7.61 -10.92 8.80
C ASP A 70 -6.90 -9.58 9.05
N ALA A 71 -6.69 -8.78 7.99
CA ALA A 71 -6.05 -7.45 8.00
C ALA A 71 -4.61 -7.39 8.55
N LYS A 72 -3.95 -8.54 8.80
CA LYS A 72 -2.58 -8.57 9.33
C LYS A 72 -1.51 -8.44 8.25
N ILE A 73 -1.85 -8.79 7.02
CA ILE A 73 -0.93 -8.80 5.89
C ILE A 73 -1.45 -7.87 4.80
N VAL A 74 -0.54 -7.13 4.18
CA VAL A 74 -0.79 -6.40 2.94
C VAL A 74 -0.03 -7.10 1.81
N ALA A 75 -0.72 -7.40 0.71
CA ALA A 75 -0.09 -7.73 -0.55
C ALA A 75 0.09 -6.45 -1.37
N ALA A 76 1.29 -6.21 -1.87
CA ALA A 76 1.62 -5.09 -2.73
C ALA A 76 2.32 -5.57 -4.01
N ALA A 77 1.91 -5.03 -5.16
CA ALA A 77 2.46 -5.37 -6.45
C ALA A 77 2.55 -4.13 -7.36
N GLY A 78 3.48 -4.17 -8.32
CA GLY A 78 3.86 -2.98 -9.05
C GLY A 78 4.72 -3.23 -10.28
N PHE A 79 5.44 -2.18 -10.69
CA PHE A 79 6.20 -2.12 -11.93
C PHE A 79 7.25 -3.23 -12.09
N SER A 80 7.97 -3.59 -11.02
CA SER A 80 9.02 -4.62 -11.08
C SER A 80 8.49 -6.06 -11.22
N GLY A 81 7.17 -6.25 -11.26
CA GLY A 81 6.54 -7.58 -11.30
C GLY A 81 6.71 -8.36 -9.99
N THR A 82 7.37 -7.78 -8.98
CA THR A 82 7.53 -8.39 -7.66
C THR A 82 6.27 -8.18 -6.84
N VAL A 83 5.79 -9.26 -6.21
CA VAL A 83 4.74 -9.18 -5.18
C VAL A 83 5.39 -9.25 -3.81
N THR A 84 5.14 -8.26 -2.96
CA THR A 84 5.65 -8.24 -1.58
C THR A 84 4.49 -8.41 -0.61
N LEU A 85 4.62 -9.33 0.34
CA LEU A 85 3.76 -9.43 1.51
C LEU A 85 4.39 -8.65 2.66
N LEU A 86 3.61 -7.76 3.24
CA LEU A 86 4.02 -6.85 4.31
C LEU A 86 3.21 -7.13 5.57
N ASN A 87 3.82 -6.99 6.73
CA ASN A 87 3.10 -6.89 7.98
C ASN A 87 2.38 -5.54 8.04
N ALA A 88 1.05 -5.55 8.19
CA ALA A 88 0.25 -4.33 8.16
C ALA A 88 0.52 -3.38 9.35
N GLU A 89 1.01 -3.91 10.48
CA GLU A 89 1.29 -3.14 11.68
C GLU A 89 2.70 -2.53 11.66
N THR A 90 3.70 -3.29 11.21
CA THR A 90 5.09 -2.85 11.26
C THR A 90 5.59 -2.26 9.94
N GLY A 91 4.95 -2.61 8.83
CA GLY A 91 5.42 -2.25 7.48
C GLY A 91 6.59 -3.11 7.01
N GLU A 92 6.99 -4.12 7.79
CA GLU A 92 8.11 -5.00 7.45
C GLU A 92 7.73 -6.01 6.36
N ALA A 93 8.67 -6.29 5.47
CA ALA A 93 8.51 -7.32 4.46
C ALA A 93 8.56 -8.72 5.10
N ILE A 94 7.49 -9.48 4.89
CA ILE A 94 7.38 -10.89 5.31
C ILE A 94 7.94 -11.80 4.21
N LYS A 95 7.58 -11.54 2.96
CA LYS A 95 7.96 -12.38 1.82
C LYS A 95 7.89 -11.63 0.51
N GLN A 96 8.78 -11.95 -0.42
CA GLN A 96 8.76 -11.45 -1.79
C GLN A 96 8.62 -12.61 -2.77
N PHE A 97 7.82 -12.39 -3.80
CA PHE A 97 7.67 -13.26 -4.96
C PHE A 97 8.15 -12.49 -6.17
N THR A 98 9.35 -12.81 -6.62
CA THR A 98 9.93 -12.21 -7.83
C THR A 98 9.54 -13.06 -9.04
N PRO A 99 9.38 -12.43 -10.22
CA PRO A 99 9.25 -13.19 -11.45
C PRO A 99 10.50 -14.06 -11.64
N ALA A 100 10.30 -15.34 -11.99
CA ALA A 100 11.41 -16.21 -12.36
C ALA A 100 12.10 -15.64 -13.61
N PRO A 101 13.42 -15.80 -13.77
CA PRO A 101 14.06 -15.56 -15.05
C PRO A 101 13.33 -16.40 -16.09
N LEU A 102 12.86 -15.77 -17.17
CA LEU A 102 12.43 -16.52 -18.34
C LEU A 102 13.65 -17.34 -18.77
N ALA A 103 13.54 -18.67 -18.74
CA ALA A 103 14.57 -19.52 -19.32
C ALA A 103 14.73 -19.14 -20.81
N PRO A 104 15.97 -19.04 -21.30
CA PRO A 104 16.26 -18.63 -22.69
C PRO A 104 15.62 -19.56 -23.72
#